data_AF-V3ZWK4-F1
#
_entry.id   AF-V3ZWK4-F1
#
_cell.length_a   1.000
_cell.length_b   1.000
_cell.length_c   1.000
_cell.angle_alpha   90.00
_cell.angle_beta   90.00
_cell.angle_gamma   90.00
#
_symmetry.space_group_name_H-M   'P 1'
#
loop_
_entity.id
_entity.type
_entity.pdbx_description
1 polymer ?
#
loop_
_entity_poly.entity_id
_entity_poly.type
_entity_poly.pdbx_seq_one_letter_code
_entity_poly.pdbx_strand_id
1 'polypeptide(L)'
;MMLLIKTGVLLIILFSLNTLCDSCACEFHPVLSGKWFFTGENKNINIKIHSKIIVFKVSNYLKLRYKCTERYGNIYLLRILCLFLEVDFLSDLFMKGGFTSIHVEGRGFDSFIFSPKNVTRKYANIDNTCDSEISRERKFIYRKGGCRVPRDMVGTWGFTFRQSSAITMGKRNLTIHFLNNDNLTLNCEARDRNMFLFRRSSYINSSTDAIICVQIDPVLDDPFYDYEFNRIITGNAVENLVRTVPRGKKLYINSDCDMIHSPARPEYIYTVDNIL
;
A
#
# COMPACT_ATOMS: atom_id res chain seq x y z
N MET A 1 -3.47 -44.96 60.60
CA MET A 1 -2.02 -45.02 60.27
C MET A 1 -1.66 -43.73 59.55
N MET A 2 -0.74 -42.97 60.16
CA MET A 2 -0.01 -41.74 59.76
C MET A 2 -0.35 -41.10 58.40
N LEU A 3 -0.82 -39.84 58.31
CA LEU A 3 -0.16 -38.53 58.54
C LEU A 3 1.02 -38.18 57.58
N LEU A 4 0.79 -37.07 56.85
CA LEU A 4 1.71 -35.94 56.56
C LEU A 4 2.72 -36.11 55.40
N ILE A 5 3.06 -35.11 54.56
CA ILE A 5 3.00 -33.64 54.72
C ILE A 5 3.33 -32.90 53.40
N LYS A 6 2.75 -31.69 53.23
CA LYS A 6 3.23 -30.46 52.52
C LYS A 6 3.46 -30.51 50.99
N THR A 7 3.11 -29.51 50.18
CA THR A 7 3.02 -28.05 50.38
C THR A 7 2.35 -27.39 49.16
N GLY A 8 1.71 -26.25 49.36
CA GLY A 8 1.70 -25.17 48.35
C GLY A 8 0.42 -24.99 47.54
N VAL A 9 -0.38 -24.02 47.98
CA VAL A 9 -1.43 -23.36 47.19
C VAL A 9 -0.81 -22.60 46.01
N LEU A 10 -1.34 -22.77 44.81
CA LEU A 10 -1.40 -21.69 43.83
C LEU A 10 -2.72 -21.75 43.08
N LEU A 11 -3.65 -20.89 43.53
CA LEU A 11 -4.86 -20.55 42.82
C LEU A 11 -4.44 -19.70 41.61
N ILE A 12 -4.39 -20.31 40.42
CA ILE A 12 -4.38 -19.55 39.16
C ILE A 12 -5.75 -19.73 38.52
N ILE A 13 -6.54 -18.68 38.62
CA ILE A 13 -7.62 -18.38 37.69
C ILE A 13 -6.96 -18.18 36.33
N LEU A 14 -6.99 -19.19 35.46
CA LEU A 14 -6.81 -19.01 34.03
C LEU A 14 -8.17 -19.22 33.38
N PHE A 15 -8.92 -18.12 33.31
CA PHE A 15 -9.70 -17.85 32.11
C PHE A 15 -8.73 -17.91 30.93
N SER A 16 -8.72 -19.01 30.20
CA SER A 16 -8.29 -18.99 28.81
C SER A 16 -9.44 -19.57 27.99
N LEU A 17 -10.19 -18.65 27.39
CA LEU A 17 -11.14 -18.92 26.33
C LEU A 17 -10.47 -19.79 25.26
N ASN A 18 -10.67 -21.11 25.31
CA ASN A 18 -10.37 -22.00 24.19
C ASN A 18 -11.61 -22.20 23.31
N THR A 19 -12.29 -21.10 23.06
CA THR A 19 -13.37 -20.96 22.08
C THR A 19 -13.26 -19.56 21.50
N LEU A 20 -12.40 -19.37 20.50
CA LEU A 20 -12.51 -18.38 19.40
C LEU A 20 -11.19 -18.28 18.62
N CYS A 21 -10.96 -19.20 17.68
CA CYS A 21 -10.46 -18.77 16.36
C CYS A 21 -10.73 -19.84 15.28
N ASP A 22 -11.99 -20.20 15.10
CA ASP A 22 -12.46 -20.99 13.95
C ASP A 22 -12.46 -20.18 12.62
N SER A 23 -11.74 -19.05 12.55
CA SER A 23 -11.59 -18.24 11.32
C SER A 23 -10.53 -17.14 11.42
N CYS A 24 -9.27 -17.46 11.75
CA CYS A 24 -8.17 -16.64 11.21
C CYS A 24 -8.06 -16.91 9.71
N ALA A 25 -9.02 -16.38 8.94
CA ALA A 25 -8.97 -16.44 7.49
C ALA A 25 -7.67 -15.76 7.06
N CYS A 26 -6.76 -16.51 6.43
CA CYS A 26 -5.52 -15.99 5.84
C CYS A 26 -5.80 -14.69 5.08
N GLU A 27 -5.12 -13.62 5.48
CA GLU A 27 -5.26 -12.29 4.88
C GLU A 27 -3.92 -11.76 4.38
N PHE A 28 -3.94 -11.22 3.17
CA PHE A 28 -2.84 -10.49 2.56
C PHE A 28 -2.54 -9.22 3.35
N HIS A 29 -1.25 -8.95 3.53
CA HIS A 29 -0.84 -7.69 4.15
C HIS A 29 -1.49 -6.52 3.40
N PRO A 30 -2.08 -5.55 4.10
CA PRO A 30 -2.80 -4.46 3.48
C PRO A 30 -2.00 -3.82 2.37
N VAL A 31 -0.70 -3.54 2.56
CA VAL A 31 0.27 -3.00 1.56
C VAL A 31 0.24 -3.71 0.20
N LEU A 32 -0.12 -4.99 0.12
CA LEU A 32 -0.24 -5.71 -1.15
C LEU A 32 -1.56 -5.47 -1.87
N SER A 33 -2.63 -5.03 -1.19
CA SER A 33 -3.95 -4.81 -1.77
C SER A 33 -3.96 -3.78 -2.91
N GLY A 34 -4.45 -4.17 -4.08
CA GLY A 34 -4.51 -3.31 -5.26
C GLY A 34 -4.30 -4.07 -6.57
N LYS A 35 -4.24 -3.33 -7.68
CA LYS A 35 -3.95 -3.87 -9.01
C LYS A 35 -2.48 -3.65 -9.36
N TRP A 36 -1.81 -4.73 -9.71
CA TRP A 36 -0.39 -4.77 -10.05
C TRP A 36 -0.17 -5.38 -11.43
N PHE A 37 0.98 -5.06 -12.02
CA PHE A 37 1.41 -5.42 -13.36
C PHE A 37 2.84 -5.93 -13.30
N PHE A 38 3.23 -6.85 -14.18
CA PHE A 38 4.59 -7.38 -14.19
C PHE A 38 5.52 -6.50 -15.02
N THR A 39 6.73 -6.24 -14.53
CA THR A 39 7.78 -5.52 -15.27
C THR A 39 8.25 -6.35 -16.45
N GLY A 40 8.41 -5.72 -17.63
CA GLY A 40 8.88 -6.39 -18.85
C GLY A 40 7.82 -7.21 -19.59
N GLU A 41 6.66 -7.43 -18.98
CA GLU A 41 5.55 -8.19 -19.58
C GLU A 41 4.52 -7.29 -20.26
N ASN A 42 3.65 -7.90 -21.07
CA ASN A 42 2.54 -7.19 -21.71
C ASN A 42 1.60 -6.57 -20.65
N LYS A 43 1.16 -5.32 -20.87
CA LYS A 43 0.20 -4.57 -20.01
C LYS A 43 -1.13 -5.29 -19.76
N ASN A 44 -1.43 -6.31 -20.55
CA ASN A 44 -2.60 -7.15 -20.43
C ASN A 44 -2.48 -8.21 -19.31
N ILE A 45 -1.29 -8.43 -18.75
CA ILE A 45 -1.05 -9.32 -17.62
C ILE A 45 -1.04 -8.52 -16.32
N ASN A 46 -1.93 -8.86 -15.39
CA ASN A 46 -2.04 -8.17 -14.11
C ASN A 46 -2.50 -9.11 -13.00
N ILE A 47 -2.15 -8.76 -11.77
CA ILE A 47 -2.74 -9.35 -10.58
C ILE A 47 -3.56 -8.30 -9.83
N LYS A 48 -4.68 -8.70 -9.26
CA LYS A 48 -5.45 -7.90 -8.33
C LYS A 48 -5.49 -8.61 -6.99
N ILE A 49 -4.86 -8.00 -5.99
CA ILE A 49 -4.77 -8.52 -4.64
C ILE A 49 -5.87 -7.86 -3.81
N HIS A 50 -6.70 -8.68 -3.17
CA HIS A 50 -7.69 -8.31 -2.17
C HIS A 50 -7.25 -8.81 -0.80
N SER A 51 -8.03 -8.56 0.26
CA SER A 51 -7.68 -9.03 1.61
C SER A 51 -7.50 -10.54 1.70
N LYS A 52 -8.31 -11.36 1.02
CA LYS A 52 -8.26 -12.84 1.12
C LYS A 52 -8.00 -13.57 -0.20
N ILE A 53 -7.99 -12.84 -1.32
CA ILE A 53 -8.00 -13.42 -2.66
C ILE A 53 -7.02 -12.69 -3.57
N ILE A 54 -6.27 -13.44 -4.39
CA ILE A 54 -5.54 -12.92 -5.53
C ILE A 54 -6.26 -13.30 -6.81
N VAL A 55 -6.42 -12.34 -7.72
CA VAL A 55 -6.97 -12.57 -9.05
C VAL A 55 -5.87 -12.32 -10.07
N PHE A 56 -5.38 -13.38 -10.71
CA PHE A 56 -4.45 -13.29 -11.83
C PHE A 56 -5.23 -13.23 -13.13
N LYS A 57 -4.89 -12.29 -14.01
CA LYS A 57 -5.58 -12.07 -15.30
C LYS A 57 -4.54 -11.93 -16.42
N VAL A 58 -4.69 -12.74 -17.48
CA VAL A 58 -3.93 -12.64 -18.74
C VAL A 58 -4.91 -12.24 -19.84
N SER A 59 -4.92 -10.96 -20.20
CA SER A 59 -5.87 -10.40 -21.17
C SER A 59 -7.32 -10.80 -20.83
N ASN A 60 -8.21 -10.94 -21.81
CA ASN A 60 -9.57 -11.44 -21.59
C ASN A 60 -9.69 -12.97 -21.62
N TYR A 61 -8.58 -13.68 -21.86
CA TYR A 61 -8.59 -15.12 -22.10
C TYR A 61 -8.49 -15.95 -20.82
N LEU A 62 -7.72 -15.51 -19.82
CA LEU A 62 -7.50 -16.28 -18.60
C LEU A 62 -7.72 -15.42 -17.36
N LYS A 63 -8.49 -15.96 -16.40
CA LYS A 63 -8.73 -15.36 -15.09
C LYS A 63 -8.71 -16.44 -14.01
N LEU A 64 -7.68 -16.44 -13.19
CA LEU A 64 -7.49 -17.38 -12.08
C LEU A 64 -7.73 -16.65 -10.76
N ARG A 65 -8.46 -17.27 -9.84
CA ARG A 65 -8.74 -16.74 -8.50
C ARG A 65 -8.16 -17.68 -7.45
N TYR A 66 -7.26 -17.15 -6.65
CA TYR A 66 -6.59 -17.87 -5.59
C TYR A 66 -7.05 -17.37 -4.24
N LYS A 67 -7.41 -18.27 -3.34
CA LYS A 67 -7.72 -17.98 -1.95
C LYS A 67 -6.46 -18.13 -1.10
N CYS A 68 -6.19 -17.17 -0.24
CA CYS A 68 -5.17 -17.30 0.81
C CYS A 68 -5.60 -18.43 1.76
N THR A 69 -4.76 -19.43 1.95
CA THR A 69 -5.01 -20.52 2.91
C THR A 69 -4.12 -20.44 4.13
N GLU A 70 -2.87 -19.98 3.95
CA GLU A 70 -1.91 -19.82 5.04
C GLU A 70 -0.95 -18.66 4.75
N ARG A 71 -0.46 -18.02 5.81
CA ARG A 71 0.52 -16.94 5.75
C ARG A 71 1.57 -17.13 6.83
N TYR A 72 2.84 -17.03 6.46
CA TYR A 72 3.96 -16.97 7.39
C TYR A 72 4.87 -15.80 6.99
N GLY A 73 4.85 -14.72 7.78
CA GLY A 73 5.55 -13.47 7.43
C GLY A 73 5.05 -12.88 6.12
N ASN A 74 5.93 -12.90 5.09
CA ASN A 74 5.67 -12.44 3.73
C ASN A 74 5.41 -13.58 2.73
N ILE A 75 5.38 -14.83 3.20
CA ILE A 75 5.10 -16.02 2.41
C ILE A 75 3.62 -16.36 2.56
N TYR A 76 2.97 -16.66 1.44
CA TYR A 76 1.54 -16.96 1.36
C TYR A 76 1.32 -18.26 0.58
N LEU A 77 0.55 -19.17 1.18
CA LEU A 77 0.03 -20.33 0.48
C LEU A 77 -1.32 -19.98 -0.14
N LEU A 78 -1.42 -20.16 -1.45
CA LEU A 78 -2.56 -19.80 -2.27
C LEU A 78 -3.22 -21.05 -2.85
N ARG A 79 -4.55 -21.09 -2.84
CA ARG A 79 -5.33 -22.23 -3.34
C ARG A 79 -6.27 -21.83 -4.45
N ILE A 80 -6.27 -22.59 -5.54
CA ILE A 80 -7.28 -22.54 -6.60
C ILE A 80 -7.85 -23.95 -6.80
N LEU A 81 -9.14 -24.14 -6.53
CA LEU A 81 -9.77 -25.47 -6.53
C LEU A 81 -9.01 -26.47 -5.62
N CYS A 82 -8.38 -27.52 -6.17
CA CYS A 82 -7.54 -28.49 -5.45
C CYS A 82 -6.03 -28.27 -5.67
N LEU A 83 -5.66 -27.18 -6.34
CA LEU A 83 -4.28 -26.85 -6.66
C LEU A 83 -3.75 -25.77 -5.71
N PHE A 84 -2.46 -25.83 -5.42
CA PHE A 84 -1.79 -24.90 -4.50
C PHE A 84 -0.64 -24.19 -5.20
N LEU A 85 -0.35 -22.99 -4.72
CA LEU A 85 0.67 -22.11 -5.22
C LEU A 85 1.29 -21.39 -4.04
N GLU A 86 2.60 -21.50 -3.87
CA GLU A 86 3.32 -20.68 -2.91
C GLU A 86 3.68 -19.35 -3.55
N VAL A 87 3.50 -18.28 -2.78
CA VAL A 87 3.96 -16.96 -3.15
C VAL A 87 4.70 -16.27 -2.00
N ASP A 88 5.97 -15.92 -2.20
CA ASP A 88 6.73 -15.05 -1.29
C ASP A 88 6.80 -13.63 -1.83
N PHE A 89 6.54 -12.66 -0.96
CA PHE A 89 6.50 -11.24 -1.26
C PHE A 89 7.66 -10.50 -0.57
N LEU A 90 8.85 -10.46 -1.18
CA LEU A 90 9.96 -9.64 -0.66
C LEU A 90 9.84 -8.20 -1.18
N SER A 91 9.67 -7.23 -0.29
CA SER A 91 9.80 -5.81 -0.65
C SER A 91 11.27 -5.43 -0.71
N ASP A 92 11.86 -5.47 -1.90
CA ASP A 92 13.19 -4.90 -2.11
C ASP A 92 13.01 -3.41 -2.46
N LEU A 93 13.43 -2.52 -1.56
CA LEU A 93 13.29 -1.07 -1.71
C LEU A 93 14.13 -0.50 -2.87
N PHE A 94 14.99 -1.31 -3.48
CA PHE A 94 16.12 -0.84 -4.29
C PHE A 94 15.92 -0.72 -5.80
N MET A 95 14.71 -0.81 -6.33
CA MET A 95 14.47 -0.50 -7.74
C MET A 95 13.37 0.53 -7.92
N LYS A 96 13.52 1.36 -8.96
CA LYS A 96 12.69 2.50 -9.38
C LYS A 96 11.24 2.14 -9.73
N GLY A 97 10.56 1.45 -8.85
CA GLY A 97 9.16 1.07 -8.86
C GLY A 97 8.85 0.60 -7.45
N GLY A 98 7.72 1.00 -6.89
CA GLY A 98 7.28 0.44 -5.61
C GLY A 98 7.05 -1.06 -5.81
N PHE A 99 8.06 -1.88 -5.54
CA PHE A 99 8.07 -3.30 -5.85
C PHE A 99 7.85 -4.14 -4.60
N THR A 100 7.12 -5.21 -4.83
CA THR A 100 7.25 -6.45 -4.08
C THR A 100 7.70 -7.51 -5.09
N SER A 101 8.78 -8.24 -4.82
CA SER A 101 9.15 -9.40 -5.61
C SER A 101 8.21 -10.53 -5.25
N ILE A 102 7.61 -11.15 -6.25
CA ILE A 102 6.75 -12.31 -6.05
C ILE A 102 7.58 -13.53 -6.46
N HIS A 103 7.95 -14.35 -5.49
CA HIS A 103 8.39 -15.73 -5.73
C HIS A 103 7.14 -16.51 -6.09
N VAL A 104 7.13 -17.26 -7.17
CA VAL A 104 6.02 -18.18 -7.43
C VAL A 104 6.54 -19.54 -7.80
N GLU A 105 6.12 -20.56 -7.06
CA GLU A 105 6.51 -21.93 -7.35
C GLU A 105 5.47 -22.69 -8.17
N GLY A 106 5.80 -23.04 -9.41
CA GLY A 106 4.93 -23.90 -10.22
C GLY A 106 5.59 -24.51 -11.45
N ARG A 107 5.58 -25.85 -11.57
CA ARG A 107 5.57 -26.53 -12.87
C ARG A 107 4.17 -27.10 -13.09
N GLY A 108 3.27 -26.24 -13.56
CA GLY A 108 1.95 -26.62 -14.07
C GLY A 108 1.91 -26.30 -15.56
N PHE A 109 1.14 -27.11 -16.32
CA PHE A 109 0.97 -27.07 -17.79
C PHE A 109 1.15 -25.64 -18.36
N ASP A 110 2.28 -25.44 -19.05
CA ASP A 110 2.68 -24.26 -19.80
C ASP A 110 2.84 -22.92 -19.03
N SER A 111 4.08 -22.64 -18.60
CA SER A 111 4.80 -21.34 -18.68
C SER A 111 4.26 -20.03 -18.07
N PHE A 112 3.30 -20.02 -17.15
CA PHE A 112 2.85 -18.78 -16.48
C PHE A 112 3.31 -18.66 -15.02
N ILE A 113 3.65 -17.43 -14.64
CA ILE A 113 4.14 -17.06 -13.30
C ILE A 113 3.20 -17.52 -12.19
N PHE A 114 1.89 -17.62 -12.41
CA PHE A 114 0.92 -18.05 -11.39
C PHE A 114 0.39 -19.49 -11.60
N SER A 115 1.06 -20.32 -12.40
CA SER A 115 0.59 -21.70 -12.63
C SER A 115 0.63 -22.53 -11.34
N PRO A 116 -0.51 -23.03 -10.85
CA PRO A 116 -0.55 -23.77 -9.59
C PRO A 116 -0.02 -25.20 -9.76
N LYS A 117 0.45 -25.81 -8.66
CA LYS A 117 0.88 -27.21 -8.58
C LYS A 117 -0.28 -28.09 -8.08
N ASN A 118 -0.33 -29.31 -8.59
CA ASN A 118 -1.14 -30.38 -7.97
C ASN A 118 -0.48 -30.82 -6.67
N VAL A 119 -1.21 -30.77 -5.56
CA VAL A 119 -0.74 -31.29 -4.27
C VAL A 119 -1.63 -32.48 -3.90
N THR A 120 -1.02 -33.63 -3.67
CA THR A 120 -1.72 -34.89 -3.34
C THR A 120 -2.12 -34.98 -1.87
N ARG A 121 -1.63 -34.08 -1.01
CA ARG A 121 -1.84 -34.12 0.44
C ARG A 121 -3.14 -33.41 0.84
N LYS A 122 -3.92 -34.06 1.72
CA LYS A 122 -5.19 -33.55 2.28
C LYS A 122 -5.01 -32.29 3.14
N TYR A 123 -3.80 -32.07 3.65
CA TYR A 123 -3.42 -30.92 4.48
C TYR A 123 -2.13 -30.30 3.91
N ALA A 124 -2.28 -29.37 2.98
CA ALA A 124 -1.16 -28.57 2.47
C ALA A 124 -0.90 -27.41 3.43
N ASN A 125 0.36 -27.24 3.82
CA ASN A 125 0.84 -26.07 4.55
C ASN A 125 2.14 -25.55 3.90
N ILE A 126 2.61 -24.37 4.31
CA ILE A 126 3.82 -23.75 3.77
C ILE A 126 5.00 -24.74 3.90
N ASP A 127 5.32 -25.19 5.11
CA ASP A 127 6.48 -26.07 5.36
C ASP A 127 6.50 -27.32 4.46
N ASN A 128 5.34 -27.92 4.18
CA ASN A 128 5.25 -29.19 3.46
C ASN A 128 5.00 -29.06 1.95
N THR A 129 4.66 -27.87 1.47
CA THR A 129 4.37 -27.59 0.05
C THR A 129 5.50 -26.80 -0.61
N CYS A 130 6.32 -26.11 0.19
CA CYS A 130 7.33 -25.14 -0.22
C CYS A 130 8.77 -25.69 -0.17
N ASP A 131 8.94 -26.96 0.19
CA ASP A 131 10.24 -27.60 0.49
C ASP A 131 11.02 -28.10 -0.76
N SER A 132 10.64 -27.68 -1.97
CA SER A 132 11.19 -28.26 -3.20
C SER A 132 12.28 -27.41 -3.86
N GLU A 133 13.45 -27.99 -4.11
CA GLU A 133 14.59 -27.43 -4.88
C GLU A 133 14.23 -27.11 -6.35
N ILE A 134 13.36 -26.12 -6.56
CA ILE A 134 12.85 -25.76 -7.88
C ILE A 134 13.43 -24.40 -8.30
N SER A 135 13.76 -24.28 -9.59
CA SER A 135 14.34 -23.08 -10.17
C SER A 135 13.51 -21.84 -9.80
N ARG A 136 14.10 -20.97 -8.99
CA ARG A 136 13.47 -19.76 -8.47
C ARG A 136 13.41 -18.71 -9.57
N GLU A 137 12.28 -18.57 -10.26
CA GLU A 137 12.08 -17.47 -11.20
C GLU A 137 11.61 -16.22 -10.45
N ARG A 138 12.39 -15.14 -10.53
CA ARG A 138 12.06 -13.86 -9.87
C ARG A 138 11.29 -12.96 -10.82
N LYS A 139 10.13 -12.47 -10.39
CA LYS A 139 9.32 -11.51 -11.14
C LYS A 139 9.01 -10.28 -10.30
N PHE A 140 9.03 -9.13 -10.96
CA PHE A 140 8.80 -7.83 -10.33
C PHE A 140 7.42 -7.30 -10.72
N ILE A 141 6.65 -6.83 -9.73
CA ILE A 141 5.33 -6.25 -9.96
C ILE A 141 5.25 -4.77 -9.55
N TYR A 142 4.61 -3.95 -10.37
CA TYR A 142 4.39 -2.52 -10.12
C TYR A 142 2.89 -2.17 -10.17
N ARG A 143 2.47 -1.14 -9.42
CA ARG A 143 1.14 -0.54 -9.59
C ARG A 143 1.16 0.44 -10.74
N LYS A 144 0.25 0.28 -11.70
CA LYS A 144 0.01 1.30 -12.73
C LYS A 144 -0.87 2.39 -12.11
N GLY A 145 -0.24 3.43 -11.58
CA GLY A 145 -0.96 4.57 -11.03
C GLY A 145 -1.36 5.56 -12.12
N GLY A 146 -2.65 5.61 -12.46
CA GLY A 146 -3.23 6.90 -12.81
C GLY A 146 -3.45 7.65 -11.49
N CYS A 147 -3.00 8.89 -11.39
CA CYS A 147 -3.15 9.66 -10.16
C CYS A 147 -4.56 10.30 -10.15
N ARG A 148 -5.46 9.78 -9.30
CA ARG A 148 -6.82 10.31 -9.13
C ARG A 148 -7.15 10.44 -7.65
N VAL A 149 -7.60 11.61 -7.24
CA VAL A 149 -8.06 11.87 -5.86
C VAL A 149 -9.42 11.16 -5.62
N PRO A 150 -9.64 10.51 -4.46
CA PRO A 150 -10.93 9.95 -4.05
C PRO A 150 -12.07 10.97 -4.17
N ARG A 151 -13.30 10.52 -4.43
CA ARG A 151 -14.41 11.45 -4.71
C ARG A 151 -14.83 12.25 -3.48
N ASP A 152 -14.80 11.59 -2.33
CA ASP A 152 -14.98 12.09 -0.97
C ASP A 152 -13.97 13.17 -0.58
N MET A 153 -12.77 13.17 -1.19
CA MET A 153 -11.76 14.21 -0.99
C MET A 153 -11.88 15.36 -2.01
N VAL A 154 -12.67 15.22 -3.08
CA VAL A 154 -12.77 16.26 -4.11
C VAL A 154 -13.65 17.40 -3.63
N GLY A 155 -13.08 18.60 -3.54
CA GLY A 155 -13.75 19.78 -3.02
C GLY A 155 -12.76 20.87 -2.63
N THR A 156 -13.28 21.95 -2.08
CA THR A 156 -12.49 22.99 -1.42
C THR A 156 -12.63 22.82 0.08
N TRP A 157 -11.50 22.86 0.78
CA TRP A 157 -11.40 22.56 2.19
C TRP A 157 -10.62 23.66 2.91
N GLY A 158 -10.92 23.86 4.19
CA GLY A 158 -10.04 24.58 5.09
C GLY A 158 -8.73 23.80 5.27
N PHE A 159 -7.62 24.51 5.45
CA PHE A 159 -6.30 23.90 5.55
C PHE A 159 -5.48 24.59 6.64
N THR A 160 -4.97 23.83 7.62
CA THR A 160 -4.27 24.43 8.78
C THR A 160 -2.81 24.83 8.48
N PHE A 161 -2.35 24.69 7.24
CA PHE A 161 -1.04 25.18 6.86
C PHE A 161 -0.98 26.70 6.99
N ARG A 162 -0.02 27.20 7.80
CA ARG A 162 0.04 28.58 8.27
C ARG A 162 -0.06 29.66 7.18
N GLN A 163 0.43 29.39 5.96
CA GLN A 163 0.38 30.36 4.86
C GLN A 163 -0.78 30.17 3.90
N SER A 164 -1.67 29.21 4.16
CA SER A 164 -2.79 28.89 3.29
C SER A 164 -4.10 29.29 3.93
N SER A 165 -5.04 29.75 3.10
CA SER A 165 -6.44 29.94 3.48
C SER A 165 -7.27 28.68 3.24
N ALA A 166 -6.95 27.93 2.17
CA ALA A 166 -7.72 26.78 1.74
C ALA A 166 -6.91 25.86 0.82
N ILE A 167 -7.40 24.64 0.67
CA ILE A 167 -6.89 23.68 -0.30
C ILE A 167 -8.04 23.16 -1.16
N THR A 168 -7.87 23.20 -2.48
CA THR A 168 -8.82 22.64 -3.44
C THR A 168 -8.26 21.37 -4.05
N MET A 169 -8.94 20.26 -3.81
CA MET A 169 -8.62 18.96 -4.38
C MET A 169 -9.53 18.69 -5.57
N GLY A 170 -8.96 18.71 -6.77
CA GLY A 170 -9.66 18.24 -7.96
C GLY A 170 -9.40 16.77 -8.24
N LYS A 171 -10.02 16.22 -9.28
CA LYS A 171 -9.89 14.78 -9.63
C LYS A 171 -8.43 14.37 -9.88
N ARG A 172 -7.57 15.28 -10.34
CA ARG A 172 -6.18 15.00 -10.74
C ARG A 172 -5.21 16.12 -10.37
N ASN A 173 -5.59 17.02 -9.48
CA ASN A 173 -4.77 18.16 -9.09
C ASN A 173 -5.08 18.57 -7.67
N LEU A 174 -4.12 19.28 -7.10
CA LEU A 174 -4.16 19.91 -5.80
C LEU A 174 -3.85 21.38 -6.00
N THR A 175 -4.72 22.28 -5.54
CA THR A 175 -4.44 23.71 -5.52
C THR A 175 -4.38 24.18 -4.08
N ILE A 176 -3.26 24.77 -3.71
CA ILE A 176 -3.09 25.42 -2.41
C ILE A 176 -3.32 26.92 -2.62
N HIS A 177 -4.27 27.47 -1.88
CA HIS A 177 -4.62 28.89 -1.89
C HIS A 177 -3.86 29.57 -0.75
N PHE A 178 -2.94 30.47 -1.08
CA PHE A 178 -2.14 31.18 -0.08
C PHE A 178 -2.87 32.42 0.43
N LEU A 179 -2.51 32.85 1.64
CA LEU A 179 -3.06 34.06 2.28
C LEU A 179 -2.77 35.35 1.50
N ASN A 180 -1.76 35.36 0.63
CA ASN A 180 -1.42 36.48 -0.24
C ASN A 180 -2.19 36.48 -1.58
N ASN A 181 -3.24 35.65 -1.70
CA ASN A 181 -4.03 35.42 -2.92
C ASN A 181 -3.30 34.69 -4.07
N ASP A 182 -2.06 34.23 -3.87
CA ASP A 182 -1.40 33.37 -4.84
C ASP A 182 -1.95 31.94 -4.79
N ASN A 183 -1.84 31.23 -5.91
CA ASN A 183 -2.27 29.83 -6.02
C ASN A 183 -1.12 28.94 -6.51
N LEU A 184 -0.95 27.80 -5.85
CA LEU A 184 -0.06 26.74 -6.31
C LEU A 184 -0.88 25.51 -6.70
N THR A 185 -1.08 25.35 -8.02
CA THR A 185 -1.71 24.16 -8.58
C THR A 185 -0.65 23.14 -8.99
N LEU A 186 -0.76 21.93 -8.44
CA LEU A 186 0.10 20.79 -8.74
C LEU A 186 -0.77 19.66 -9.31
N ASN A 187 -0.32 19.03 -10.38
CA ASN A 187 -1.00 17.89 -10.98
C ASN A 187 -0.57 16.59 -10.30
N CYS A 188 -1.52 15.71 -10.09
CA CYS A 188 -1.33 14.39 -9.52
C CYS A 188 -0.49 13.56 -10.52
N GLU A 189 0.75 13.22 -10.18
CA GLU A 189 1.66 12.46 -11.01
C GLU A 189 1.59 10.96 -10.68
N ALA A 190 1.65 10.62 -9.40
CA ALA A 190 1.52 9.25 -8.92
C ALA A 190 0.72 9.18 -7.62
N ARG A 191 0.01 8.07 -7.41
CA ARG A 191 -0.75 7.80 -6.19
C ARG A 191 -0.52 6.37 -5.75
N ASP A 192 -0.29 6.18 -4.46
CA ASP A 192 -0.34 4.89 -3.80
C ASP A 192 -1.19 4.98 -2.53
N ARG A 193 -2.44 4.51 -2.60
CA ARG A 193 -3.47 4.68 -1.55
C ARG A 193 -3.66 6.13 -1.13
N ASN A 194 -3.26 6.47 0.08
CA ASN A 194 -3.40 7.78 0.68
C ASN A 194 -2.14 8.62 0.44
N MET A 195 -1.08 8.03 -0.15
CA MET A 195 0.11 8.74 -0.57
C MET A 195 -0.06 9.27 -1.99
N PHE A 196 0.30 10.53 -2.19
CA PHE A 196 0.22 11.24 -3.45
C PHE A 196 1.53 11.94 -3.73
N LEU A 197 1.97 11.85 -4.97
CA LEU A 197 3.01 12.68 -5.57
C LEU A 197 2.32 13.67 -6.50
N PHE A 198 2.37 14.96 -6.17
CA PHE A 198 1.91 16.03 -7.05
C PHE A 198 3.10 16.80 -7.62
N ARG A 199 2.95 17.28 -8.86
CA ARG A 199 3.98 17.99 -9.61
C ARG A 199 3.41 19.20 -10.34
N ARG A 200 4.13 20.32 -10.29
CA ARG A 200 3.92 21.50 -11.13
C ARG A 200 5.11 21.63 -12.06
N SER A 201 4.84 21.60 -13.36
CA SER A 201 5.86 21.81 -14.38
C SER A 201 6.27 23.28 -14.46
N SER A 202 7.54 23.54 -14.77
CA SER A 202 8.08 24.90 -14.99
C SER A 202 7.76 25.86 -13.82
N TYR A 203 8.24 25.54 -12.62
CA TYR A 203 7.84 26.24 -11.40
C TYR A 203 8.57 27.59 -11.24
N ILE A 204 9.87 27.58 -10.93
CA ILE A 204 10.68 28.81 -10.77
C ILE A 204 11.25 29.26 -12.11
N ASN A 205 11.64 28.30 -12.94
CA ASN A 205 12.19 28.53 -14.25
C ASN A 205 11.77 27.39 -15.19
N SER A 206 12.13 27.51 -16.46
CA SER A 206 11.79 26.51 -17.48
C SER A 206 12.52 25.17 -17.32
N SER A 207 13.51 25.08 -16.42
CA SER A 207 14.35 23.89 -16.19
C SER A 207 14.03 23.12 -14.92
N THR A 208 13.14 23.64 -14.06
CA THR A 208 12.77 23.02 -12.78
C THR A 208 11.28 22.81 -12.66
N ASP A 209 10.92 21.67 -12.08
CA ASP A 209 9.55 21.38 -11.65
C ASP A 209 9.50 21.40 -10.12
N ALA A 210 8.32 21.70 -9.56
CA ALA A 210 8.07 21.57 -8.12
C ALA A 210 7.28 20.31 -7.84
N ILE A 211 7.65 19.61 -6.78
CA ILE A 211 6.98 18.40 -6.33
C ILE A 211 6.60 18.49 -4.86
N ILE A 212 5.52 17.81 -4.50
CA ILE A 212 5.14 17.57 -3.11
C ILE A 212 4.70 16.12 -2.97
N CYS A 213 5.18 15.46 -1.93
CA CYS A 213 4.69 14.15 -1.51
C CYS A 213 3.89 14.30 -0.24
N VAL A 214 2.66 13.79 -0.25
CA VAL A 214 1.74 13.93 0.86
C VAL A 214 1.04 12.61 1.13
N GLN A 215 0.80 12.32 2.39
CA GLN A 215 -0.09 11.27 2.84
C GLN A 215 -1.33 11.93 3.44
N ILE A 216 -2.51 11.57 2.94
CA ILE A 216 -3.78 12.16 3.36
C ILE A 216 -4.63 11.06 3.98
N ASP A 217 -4.64 10.99 5.31
CA ASP A 217 -5.34 9.96 6.06
C ASP A 217 -6.62 10.52 6.69
N PRO A 218 -7.74 9.78 6.68
CA PRO A 218 -8.96 10.21 7.36
C PRO A 218 -8.75 10.21 8.87
N VAL A 219 -9.27 11.24 9.54
CA VAL A 219 -9.32 11.30 11.00
C VAL A 219 -10.72 10.89 11.42
N LEU A 220 -10.84 9.73 12.07
CA LEU A 220 -12.16 9.14 12.38
C LEU A 220 -12.71 9.57 13.75
N ASP A 221 -11.82 9.97 14.66
CA ASP A 221 -12.13 10.20 16.07
C ASP A 221 -12.06 11.69 16.47
N ASP A 222 -11.92 12.60 15.50
CA ASP A 222 -11.84 14.06 15.74
C ASP A 222 -13.07 14.77 15.13
N PRO A 223 -13.82 15.57 15.92
CA PRO A 223 -15.02 16.24 15.42
C PRO A 223 -14.73 17.50 14.59
N PHE A 224 -13.48 17.99 14.54
CA PHE A 224 -13.10 19.23 13.86
C PHE A 224 -12.34 18.99 12.56
N TYR A 225 -11.63 17.87 12.44
CA TYR A 225 -10.76 17.58 11.31
C TYR A 225 -11.21 16.35 10.53
N ASP A 226 -11.30 16.48 9.21
CA ASP A 226 -11.70 15.38 8.32
C ASP A 226 -10.50 14.52 7.90
N TYR A 227 -9.37 15.16 7.61
CA TYR A 227 -8.15 14.48 7.16
C TYR A 227 -6.89 15.08 7.79
N GLU A 228 -5.93 14.22 8.07
CA GLU A 228 -4.56 14.56 8.40
C GLU A 228 -3.74 14.63 7.11
N PHE A 229 -3.07 15.76 6.89
CA PHE A 229 -2.23 16.04 5.73
C PHE A 229 -0.75 15.97 6.13
N ASN A 230 -0.16 14.81 5.89
CA ASN A 230 1.21 14.51 6.26
C ASN A 230 2.16 14.77 5.10
N ARG A 231 3.04 15.77 5.24
CA ARG A 231 4.12 16.03 4.29
C ARG A 231 5.24 15.00 4.45
N ILE A 232 5.51 14.25 3.39
CA ILE A 232 6.52 13.17 3.36
C ILE A 232 7.84 13.66 2.73
N ILE A 233 7.83 14.83 2.08
CA ILE A 233 9.04 15.54 1.67
C ILE A 233 9.03 16.91 2.34
N THR A 234 10.17 17.29 2.93
CA THR A 234 10.45 18.69 3.28
C THR A 234 11.14 19.34 2.09
N GLY A 235 10.47 20.36 1.55
CA GLY A 235 10.91 21.08 0.36
C GLY A 235 12.08 22.02 0.62
N ASN A 236 12.53 22.68 -0.44
CA ASN A 236 13.48 23.79 -0.40
C ASN A 236 12.87 25.11 -0.94
N ALA A 237 11.57 25.10 -1.22
CA ALA A 237 10.82 26.25 -1.72
C ALA A 237 9.44 26.33 -1.04
N VAL A 238 8.84 27.53 -1.05
CA VAL A 238 7.53 27.82 -0.45
C VAL A 238 7.47 27.34 1.01
N GLU A 239 8.31 27.89 1.88
CA GLU A 239 8.43 27.45 3.29
C GLU A 239 8.59 25.93 3.47
N ASN A 240 9.43 25.32 2.61
CA ASN A 240 9.69 23.88 2.63
C ASN A 240 8.43 23.03 2.36
N LEU A 241 7.41 23.60 1.72
CA LEU A 241 6.21 22.88 1.27
C LEU A 241 6.50 22.05 0.01
N VAL A 242 7.30 22.58 -0.91
CA VAL A 242 7.62 21.91 -2.18
C VAL A 242 9.12 21.78 -2.41
N ARG A 243 9.53 20.66 -3.00
CA ARG A 243 10.91 20.39 -3.41
C ARG A 243 11.06 20.67 -4.90
N THR A 244 12.14 21.33 -5.29
CA THR A 244 12.48 21.51 -6.70
C THR A 244 13.24 20.31 -7.25
N VAL A 245 12.92 19.91 -8.48
CA VAL A 245 13.58 18.81 -9.21
C VAL A 245 13.85 19.21 -10.66
N PRO A 246 14.83 18.58 -11.33
CA PRO A 246 15.03 18.81 -12.76
C PRO A 246 13.77 18.51 -13.56
N ARG A 247 13.45 19.37 -14.54
CA ARG A 247 12.26 19.23 -15.37
C ARG A 247 12.24 17.89 -16.10
N GLY A 248 11.08 17.25 -16.12
CA GLY A 248 10.88 15.94 -16.74
C GLY A 248 11.55 14.76 -16.01
N LYS A 249 12.27 14.97 -14.89
CA LYS A 249 12.79 13.86 -14.08
C LYS A 249 11.65 12.90 -13.73
N LYS A 250 11.84 11.61 -13.97
CA LYS A 250 10.89 10.56 -13.57
C LYS A 250 11.00 10.33 -12.06
N LEU A 251 9.85 10.31 -11.38
CA LEU A 251 9.75 10.25 -9.93
C LEU A 251 8.88 9.08 -9.49
N TYR A 252 9.13 8.60 -8.29
CA TYR A 252 8.43 7.48 -7.69
C TYR A 252 8.18 7.75 -6.20
N ILE A 253 6.96 7.46 -5.73
CA ILE A 253 6.58 7.73 -4.33
C ILE A 253 7.57 7.08 -3.36
N ASN A 254 7.89 5.80 -3.53
CA ASN A 254 8.65 5.05 -2.53
C ASN A 254 10.16 5.31 -2.56
N SER A 255 10.70 6.00 -3.57
CA SER A 255 12.14 6.26 -3.68
C SER A 255 12.51 7.73 -3.72
N ASP A 256 11.59 8.59 -4.20
CA ASP A 256 11.82 10.03 -4.28
C ASP A 256 11.08 10.80 -3.18
N CYS A 257 10.12 10.19 -2.46
CA CYS A 257 9.56 10.75 -1.23
C CYS A 257 10.33 10.20 -0.01
N ASP A 258 10.67 11.08 0.94
CA ASP A 258 11.62 10.74 2.00
C ASP A 258 11.04 9.80 3.07
N MET A 259 9.77 9.37 2.96
CA MET A 259 9.01 8.44 3.85
C MET A 259 9.10 8.74 5.36
N ILE A 260 9.73 9.84 5.73
CA ILE A 260 9.87 10.34 7.09
C ILE A 260 8.80 11.41 7.22
N HIS A 261 7.87 11.19 8.17
CA HIS A 261 6.90 12.21 8.55
C HIS A 261 7.66 13.49 8.90
N SER A 262 7.27 14.61 8.28
CA SER A 262 7.84 15.91 8.62
C SER A 262 7.82 16.10 10.14
N PRO A 263 8.92 16.53 10.79
CA PRO A 263 8.93 16.83 12.22
C PRO A 263 8.06 18.07 12.58
N ALA A 264 7.47 18.72 11.58
CA ALA A 264 6.51 19.80 11.77
C ALA A 264 5.18 19.27 12.31
N ARG A 265 4.43 20.14 12.99
CA ARG A 265 3.07 19.86 13.48
C ARG A 265 2.22 19.25 12.35
N PRO A 266 1.37 18.25 12.65
CA PRO A 266 0.43 17.72 11.67
C PRO A 266 -0.44 18.85 11.11
N GLU A 267 -0.56 18.87 9.79
CA GLU A 267 -1.48 19.75 9.09
C GLU A 267 -2.79 19.01 8.89
N TYR A 268 -3.91 19.72 8.94
CA TYR A 268 -5.24 19.15 8.88
C TYR A 268 -6.07 19.84 7.81
N ILE A 269 -6.98 19.06 7.24
CA ILE A 269 -7.96 19.49 6.26
C ILE A 269 -9.33 19.27 6.85
N TYR A 270 -10.21 20.25 6.69
CA TYR A 270 -11.52 20.25 7.32
C TYR A 270 -12.56 20.96 6.44
N THR A 271 -13.82 20.58 6.62
CA THR A 271 -14.95 21.19 5.94
C THR A 271 -15.12 22.65 6.38
N VAL A 272 -15.27 23.57 5.42
CA VAL A 272 -15.31 25.03 5.69
C VAL A 272 -16.53 25.43 6.55
N ASP A 273 -17.57 24.59 6.58
CA ASP A 273 -18.77 24.80 7.41
C ASP A 273 -18.51 24.63 8.93
N ASN A 274 -17.32 24.14 9.33
CA ASN A 274 -16.97 23.85 10.73
C ASN A 274 -16.31 25.01 11.49
N ILE A 275 -16.30 26.25 10.98
CA ILE A 275 -15.81 27.42 11.71
C ILE A 275 -16.98 28.30 12.15
N LEU A 276 -17.51 28.04 13.35
CA LEU A 276 -18.33 28.97 14.13
C LEU A 276 -17.69 29.18 15.51
#